data_AF-A0A961SB13-F1
#
_entry.id   AF-A0A961SB13-F1
#
_cell.length_a   1.000
_cell.length_b   1.000
_cell.length_c   1.000
_cell.angle_alpha   90.00
_cell.angle_beta   90.00
_cell.angle_gamma   90.00
#
_symmetry.space_group_name_H-M   'P 1'
#
loop_
_entity.id
_entity.type
_entity.pdbx_description
1 polymer ?
#
loop_
_entity_poly.entity_id
_entity_poly.type
_entity_poly.pdbx_seq_one_letter_code
_entity_poly.pdbx_strand_id
1 'polypeptide(L)' 'MDHDDLVPAKQQAIEIGGDLSQLSIGELQERIGALKAEIARVEADIKAKSSSRQAAESVFKI' A
#
# COMPACT_ATOMS: atom_id res chain seq x y z
N MET A 1 -11.00 -4.69 37.96
CA MET A 1 -9.88 -4.04 37.26
C MET A 1 -10.17 -4.26 35.81
N ASP A 2 -10.66 -3.21 35.16
CA ASP A 2 -11.24 -3.23 33.83
C ASP A 2 -10.23 -3.77 32.81
N HIS A 3 -10.70 -4.71 32.00
CA HIS A 3 -10.00 -5.12 30.79
C HIS A 3 -10.03 -3.90 29.86
N ASP A 4 -8.93 -3.15 29.88
CA ASP A 4 -8.64 -2.10 28.93
C ASP A 4 -8.48 -2.81 27.58
N ASP A 5 -9.61 -3.00 26.91
CA ASP A 5 -9.73 -3.44 25.53
C ASP A 5 -8.93 -2.45 24.69
N LEU A 6 -7.64 -2.75 24.53
CA LEU A 6 -6.77 -2.18 23.51
C LEU A 6 -7.30 -2.65 22.15
N VAL A 7 -8.48 -2.13 21.79
CA VAL A 7 -9.00 -2.20 20.43
C VAL A 7 -7.90 -1.67 19.54
N PRO A 8 -7.32 -2.50 18.64
CA PRO A 8 -6.29 -2.02 17.75
C PRO A 8 -6.88 -0.85 16.99
N ALA A 9 -6.30 0.34 17.16
CA ALA A 9 -6.73 1.55 16.49
C ALA A 9 -6.83 1.20 15.01
N LYS A 10 -8.07 1.16 14.50
CA LYS A 10 -8.38 0.73 13.15
C LYS A 10 -7.60 1.66 12.24
N GLN A 11 -6.51 1.17 11.65
CA GLN A 11 -5.66 1.95 10.76
C GLN A 11 -6.56 2.53 9.69
N GLN A 12 -6.74 3.85 9.74
CA GLN A 12 -7.68 4.55 8.87
C GLN A 12 -7.16 4.36 7.45
N ALA A 13 -7.99 3.74 6.60
CA ALA A 13 -7.61 3.49 5.21
C ALA A 13 -7.28 4.83 4.54
N ILE A 14 -6.10 4.92 3.92
CA ILE A 14 -5.67 6.12 3.22
C ILE A 14 -6.52 6.28 1.96
N GLU A 15 -7.37 7.32 1.94
CA GLU A 15 -8.18 7.64 0.76
C GLU A 15 -7.41 8.50 -0.25
N ILE A 16 -7.28 8.05 -1.49
CA ILE A 16 -6.62 8.83 -2.54
C ILE A 16 -7.52 10.00 -2.97
N GLY A 17 -6.97 11.22 -2.93
CA GLY A 17 -7.72 12.43 -3.29
C GLY A 17 -8.63 12.98 -2.18
N GLY A 18 -8.56 12.43 -0.96
CA GLY A 18 -9.28 12.97 0.20
C GLY A 18 -8.76 14.34 0.64
N ASP A 19 -9.59 15.08 1.39
CA ASP A 19 -9.20 16.39 1.93
C ASP A 19 -8.02 16.26 2.92
N LEU A 20 -7.07 17.18 2.79
CA LEU A 20 -5.84 17.25 3.58
C LEU A 20 -5.85 18.46 4.53
N SER A 21 -6.87 19.30 4.50
CA SER A 21 -6.92 20.58 5.21
C SER A 21 -6.77 20.46 6.74
N GLN A 22 -7.19 19.32 7.30
CA GLN A 22 -7.15 19.02 8.74
C GLN A 22 -5.91 18.23 9.18
N LEU A 23 -5.04 17.81 8.25
CA LEU A 23 -3.86 17.01 8.57
C LEU A 23 -2.67 17.90 8.93
N SER A 24 -1.97 17.53 9.99
CA SER A 24 -0.67 18.10 10.33
C SER A 24 0.42 17.65 9.36
N ILE A 25 1.56 18.35 9.37
CA ILE A 25 2.74 18.00 8.57
C ILE A 25 3.22 16.58 8.87
N GLY A 26 3.22 16.17 10.15
CA GLY A 26 3.62 14.81 10.55
C GLY A 26 2.70 13.76 9.95
N GLU A 27 1.38 13.95 10.04
CA GLU A 27 0.41 13.03 9.45
C GLU A 27 0.52 12.97 7.92
N LEU A 28 0.81 14.10 7.26
CA LEU A 28 1.09 14.12 5.82
C LEU A 28 2.35 13.34 5.47
N GLN A 29 3.41 13.43 6.29
CA GLN A 29 4.65 12.65 6.09
C GLN A 29 4.40 11.14 6.27
N GLU A 30 3.66 10.75 7.30
CA GLU A 30 3.26 9.35 7.52
C GLU A 30 2.42 8.83 6.35
N ARG A 31 1.45 9.61 5.90
CA ARG A 31 0.62 9.29 4.73
C ARG A 31 1.48 9.10 3.47
N ILE A 32 2.44 10.00 3.21
CA ILE A 32 3.38 9.86 2.08
C ILE A 32 4.19 8.57 2.21
N GLY A 33 4.67 8.24 3.40
CA GLY A 33 5.43 7.02 3.66
C GLY A 33 4.63 5.78 3.32
N ALA A 34 3.40 5.69 3.82
CA ALA A 34 2.50 4.57 3.56
C ALA A 34 2.14 4.43 2.07
N LEU A 35 1.87 5.54 1.38
CA LEU A 35 1.59 5.52 -0.07
C LEU A 35 2.80 5.07 -0.89
N LYS A 36 4.02 5.49 -0.53
CA LYS A 36 5.25 5.03 -1.20
C LYS A 36 5.49 3.55 -0.99
N ALA A 37 5.24 3.03 0.22
CA ALA A 37 5.34 1.61 0.50
C ALA A 37 4.33 0.81 -0.36
N GLU A 38 3.11 1.32 -0.50
CA GLU A 38 2.09 0.67 -1.33
C GLU A 38 2.45 0.70 -2.83
N ILE A 39 3.00 1.82 -3.34
CA ILE A 39 3.52 1.88 -4.71
C ILE A 39 4.59 0.81 -4.94
N ALA A 40 5.57 0.70 -4.04
CA ALA A 40 6.64 -0.29 -4.16
C ALA A 40 6.10 -1.73 -4.14
N ARG A 41 5.09 -2.02 -3.31
CA ARG A 41 4.42 -3.33 -3.26
C ARG A 41 3.75 -3.65 -4.60
N VAL A 42 2.99 -2.71 -5.15
CA VAL A 42 2.30 -2.87 -6.44
C VAL A 42 3.29 -3.03 -7.59
N GLU A 43 4.37 -2.25 -7.61
CA GLU A 43 5.44 -2.39 -8.61
C GLU A 43 6.12 -3.77 -8.54
N ALA A 44 6.38 -4.28 -7.33
CA ALA A 44 6.92 -5.62 -7.14
C ALA A 44 5.97 -6.71 -7.66
N ASP A 45 4.67 -6.60 -7.39
CA ASP A 45 3.64 -7.52 -7.89
C ASP A 45 3.53 -7.47 -9.42
N ILE A 46 3.58 -6.27 -10.01
CA ILE A 46 3.62 -6.08 -11.48
C ILE A 46 4.84 -6.78 -12.05
N LYS A 47 6.02 -6.58 -11.45
CA LYS A 47 7.27 -7.21 -11.91
C LYS A 47 7.19 -8.73 -11.82
N ALA A 48 6.68 -9.27 -10.71
CA ALA A 48 6.50 -10.72 -10.53
C ALA A 48 5.57 -11.28 -11.60
N LYS A 49 4.39 -10.65 -11.82
CA LYS A 49 3.43 -11.08 -12.83
C LYS A 49 3.96 -10.93 -14.27
N SER A 50 4.66 -9.85 -14.57
CA SER A 50 5.28 -9.64 -15.89
C SER A 50 6.37 -10.67 -16.18
N SER A 51 7.21 -11.00 -15.18
CA SER A 51 8.23 -12.04 -15.32
C SER A 51 7.60 -13.42 -15.55
N SER A 52 6.48 -13.72 -14.89
CA SER A 52 5.73 -14.96 -15.14
C SER A 52 5.13 -15.00 -16.55
N ARG A 53 4.63 -13.87 -17.06
CA ARG A 53 4.11 -13.77 -18.44
C ARG A 53 5.21 -13.97 -19.46
N GLN A 54 6.36 -13.30 -19.32
CA GLN A 54 7.50 -13.46 -20.24
C GLN A 54 8.08 -14.88 -20.22
N ALA A 55 8.15 -15.51 -19.03
CA ALA A 55 8.57 -16.90 -18.91
C ALA A 55 7.59 -17.84 -19.60
N ALA A 56 6.28 -17.61 -19.47
CA ALA A 56 5.26 -18.39 -20.18
C ALA A 56 5.33 -18.18 -21.70
N GLU A 57 5.43 -16.93 -22.18
CA GLU A 57 5.54 -16.62 -23.61
C GLU A 57 6.79 -17.26 -24.25
N SER A 58 7.91 -17.30 -23.52
CA SER A 58 9.15 -17.94 -23.96
C SER A 58 9.04 -19.47 -24.06
N VAL A 59 8.19 -20.08 -23.23
CA VAL A 59 7.91 -21.53 -23.24
C VAL A 59 6.91 -21.87 -24.35
N PHE A 60 5.97 -20.98 -24.66
CA PHE A 60 4.91 -21.25 -25.64
C PHE A 60 5.24 -20.88 -27.09
N LYS A 61 6.36 -20.18 -27.40
CA LYS A 61 6.83 -19.85 -28.77
C LYS A 61 5.70 -19.79 -29.81
N ILE A 62 4.88 -18.74 -29.72
CA ILE A 62 4.05 -18.26 -30.84
C ILE A 62 4.74 -17.03 -31.42
#